data_AF-A0A6B2SAR4-F1
#
_entry.id   AF-A0A6B2SAR4-F1
#
_cell.length_a   1.000
_cell.length_b   1.000
_cell.length_c   1.000
_cell.angle_alpha   90.00
_cell.angle_beta   90.00
_cell.angle_gamma   90.00
#
_symmetry.space_group_name_H-M   'P 1'
#
loop_
_entity.id
_entity.type
_entity.pdbx_description
1 polymer ?
#
loop_
_entity_poly.entity_id
_entity_poly.type
_entity_poly.pdbx_seq_one_letter_code
_entity_poly.pdbx_strand_id
1 'polypeptide(L)' 'MDTGLLVLRWAVGLLIAGHGVQKVSFLLGGNGLAGGTEEFRRDGFRGGRLTALAAGGSQLGAGLFLAAGLLTPLA' A
#
# COMPACT_ATOMS: atom_id res chain seq x y z
N MET A 1 -4.00 -14.07 23.16
CA MET A 1 -4.82 -13.47 22.08
C MET A 1 -4.05 -12.35 21.40
N ASP A 2 -3.32 -11.54 22.16
CA ASP A 2 -2.56 -10.38 21.68
C ASP A 2 -1.52 -10.71 20.61
N THR A 3 -0.72 -11.78 20.79
CA THR A 3 0.26 -12.20 19.76
C THR A 3 -0.39 -12.50 18.40
N GLY A 4 -1.62 -13.04 18.38
CA GLY A 4 -2.35 -13.30 17.14
C GLY A 4 -2.78 -12.01 16.43
N LEU A 5 -3.23 -11.02 17.21
CA LEU A 5 -3.59 -9.70 16.71
C LEU A 5 -2.36 -8.95 16.20
N LEU A 6 -1.23 -9.02 16.91
CA LEU A 6 0.04 -8.46 16.49
C LEU A 6 0.50 -9.04 15.14
N VAL A 7 0.47 -10.37 14.99
CA VAL A 7 0.85 -11.03 13.72
C VAL A 7 -0.09 -10.63 12.60
N LEU A 8 -1.40 -10.58 12.84
CA LEU A 8 -2.38 -10.14 11.85
C LEU A 8 -2.11 -8.69 11.42
N ARG A 9 -1.83 -7.80 12.38
CA ARG A 9 -1.54 -6.38 12.12
C ARG A 9 -0.32 -6.22 11.24
N TRP A 10 0.78 -6.94 11.55
CA TRP A 10 1.97 -6.91 10.72
C TRP A 10 1.71 -7.49 9.33
N ALA A 11 1.06 -8.64 9.24
CA ALA A 11 0.75 -9.27 7.95
C ALA A 11 -0.06 -8.32 7.06
N VAL A 12 -1.17 -7.78 7.57
CA VAL A 12 -2.04 -6.86 6.83
C VAL A 12 -1.32 -5.55 6.50
N GLY A 13 -0.66 -4.92 7.49
CA GLY A 13 0.03 -3.65 7.30
C GLY A 13 1.15 -3.73 6.26
N LEU A 14 1.99 -4.76 6.34
CA LEU A 14 3.09 -4.97 5.40
C LEU A 14 2.60 -5.38 4.01
N LEU A 15 1.50 -6.14 3.90
CA LEU A 15 0.89 -6.46 2.61
C LEU A 15 0.38 -5.19 1.92
N ILE A 16 -0.34 -4.32 2.64
CA ILE A 16 -0.83 -3.05 2.10
C ILE A 16 0.35 -2.14 1.71
N ALA A 17 1.38 -2.06 2.55
CA ALA A 17 2.58 -1.28 2.26
C ALA A 17 3.29 -1.79 0.99
N GLY A 18 3.45 -3.12 0.87
CA GLY A 18 4.02 -3.76 -0.30
C GLY A 18 3.24 -3.49 -1.58
N HIS A 19 1.91 -3.50 -1.53
CA HIS A 19 1.07 -3.08 -2.67
C HIS A 19 1.36 -1.63 -3.06
N GLY A 20 1.45 -0.73 -2.09
CA GLY A 20 1.80 0.68 -2.35
C GLY A 20 3.13 0.81 -3.10
N VAL A 21 4.15 0.04 -2.69
CA VAL A 21 5.45 -0.03 -3.37
C VAL A 21 5.32 -0.52 -4.82
N GLN A 22 4.53 -1.57 -5.07
CA GLN A 22 4.32 -2.11 -6.42
C GLN A 22 3.67 -1.10 -7.37
N LYS A 23 2.77 -0.25 -6.86
CA LYS A 23 2.05 0.76 -7.67
C LYS A 23 2.95 1.86 -8.23
N VAL A 24 4.05 2.20 -7.53
CA VAL A 24 4.87 3.38 -7.87
C VAL A 24 6.32 3.06 -8.20
N SER A 25 6.78 1.82 -7.95
CA SER A 25 8.18 1.41 -8.14
C SER A 25 8.30 0.12 -8.95
N PHE A 26 9.54 -0.29 -9.23
CA PHE A 26 9.86 -1.58 -9.86
C PHE A 26 10.14 -2.70 -8.84
N LEU A 27 9.96 -2.40 -7.55
CA LEU A 27 10.18 -3.36 -6.47
C LEU A 27 8.96 -4.26 -6.30
N LEU A 28 9.19 -5.45 -5.71
CA LEU A 28 8.14 -6.43 -5.40
C LEU A 28 7.29 -6.86 -6.61
N GLY A 29 7.83 -6.77 -7.83
CA GLY A 29 7.10 -7.07 -9.07
C GLY A 29 6.27 -5.92 -9.64
N GLY A 30 6.49 -4.69 -9.16
CA GLY A 30 5.88 -3.49 -9.72
C GLY A 30 6.39 -3.11 -11.12
N ASN A 31 5.59 -2.35 -11.85
CA ASN A 31 5.90 -1.90 -13.22
C ASN A 31 6.27 -0.41 -13.29
N GLY A 32 6.70 0.15 -12.14
CA GLY A 32 6.97 1.57 -11.99
C GLY A 32 5.72 2.44 -12.06
N LEU A 33 5.90 3.75 -11.85
CA LEU A 33 4.79 4.70 -11.82
C LEU A 33 3.99 4.75 -13.12
N ALA A 34 4.62 4.52 -14.27
CA ALA A 34 3.92 4.45 -15.56
C ALA A 34 2.99 3.23 -15.62
N GLY A 35 3.45 2.07 -15.14
CA GLY A 35 2.64 0.86 -15.04
C GLY A 35 1.44 1.05 -14.12
N GLY A 36 1.63 1.61 -12.92
CA GLY A 36 0.53 1.93 -12.00
C GLY A 36 -0.45 2.96 -12.58
N THR A 37 0.05 3.95 -13.33
CA THR A 37 -0.81 4.92 -14.03
C THR A 37 -1.71 4.24 -15.06
N GLU A 38 -1.15 3.34 -15.85
CA GLU A 38 -1.89 2.57 -16.85
C GLU A 38 -2.88 1.60 -16.23
N GLU A 39 -2.52 0.98 -15.10
CA GLU A 39 -3.44 0.13 -14.33
C GLU A 39 -4.67 0.92 -13.87
N PHE A 40 -4.48 2.05 -13.19
CA PHE A 40 -5.61 2.88 -12.76
C PHE A 40 -6.42 3.44 -13.94
N ARG A 41 -5.78 3.69 -15.09
CA ARG A 41 -6.50 4.09 -16.30
C ARG A 41 -7.42 2.96 -16.80
N ARG A 42 -6.97 1.71 -16.77
CA ARG A 42 -7.78 0.53 -17.13
C ARG A 42 -8.94 0.33 -16.15
N ASP A 43 -8.73 0.64 -14.88
CA ASP A 43 -9.77 0.64 -13.85
C ASP A 43 -10.77 1.81 -14.00
N GLY A 44 -10.54 2.74 -14.95
CA GLY A 44 -11.44 3.84 -15.29
C GLY A 44 -11.10 5.18 -14.62
N PHE A 45 -10.00 5.27 -13.88
CA PHE A 45 -9.55 6.54 -13.29
C PHE A 45 -8.96 7.47 -14.34
N ARG A 46 -9.28 8.76 -14.23
CA ARG A 46 -8.84 9.82 -15.17
C ARG A 46 -7.69 10.68 -14.65
N GLY A 47 -7.26 10.49 -13.40
CA GLY A 47 -6.23 11.33 -12.76
C GLY A 47 -4.78 10.97 -13.10
N GLY A 48 -4.56 9.96 -13.93
CA GLY A 48 -3.24 9.59 -14.45
C GLY A 48 -2.21 9.33 -13.35
N ARG A 49 -1.03 9.95 -13.47
CA ARG A 49 0.08 9.78 -12.50
C ARG A 49 -0.28 10.21 -11.08
N LEU A 50 -1.16 11.21 -10.92
CA LEU A 50 -1.58 11.67 -9.60
C LEU A 50 -2.41 10.61 -8.88
N THR A 51 -3.29 9.91 -9.60
CA THR A 51 -4.05 8.78 -9.02
C THR A 51 -3.10 7.67 -8.57
N ALA A 52 -2.12 7.30 -9.40
CA ALA A 52 -1.15 6.26 -9.05
C ALA A 52 -0.28 6.65 -7.84
N LEU A 53 0.17 7.90 -7.76
CA LEU A 53 0.93 8.41 -6.62
C LEU A 53 0.08 8.48 -5.35
N ALA A 54 -1.15 8.98 -5.45
CA ALA A 54 -2.06 9.08 -4.31
C ALA A 54 -2.41 7.69 -3.77
N ALA A 55 -2.73 6.74 -4.66
CA ALA A 55 -3.03 5.36 -4.26
C ALA A 55 -1.80 4.66 -3.68
N GLY A 56 -0.67 4.63 -4.40
CA GLY A 56 0.53 3.96 -3.92
C GLY A 56 1.11 4.59 -2.65
N GLY A 57 1.12 5.93 -2.58
CA GLY A 57 1.60 6.66 -1.40
C GLY A 57 0.72 6.47 -0.18
N SER A 58 -0.61 6.51 -0.34
CA SER A 58 -1.54 6.26 0.77
C SER A 58 -1.50 4.81 1.23
N GLN A 59 -1.40 3.83 0.33
CA GLN A 59 -1.22 2.42 0.69
C GLN A 59 0.11 2.20 1.43
N LEU A 60 1.21 2.74 0.93
CA LEU A 60 2.51 2.64 1.59
C LEU A 60 2.47 3.25 3.00
N GLY A 61 2.00 4.50 3.12
CA GLY A 61 1.92 5.20 4.40
C GLY A 61 0.98 4.52 5.38
N ALA A 62 -0.27 4.24 4.97
CA ALA A 62 -1.27 3.61 5.84
C ALA A 62 -0.85 2.19 6.27
N GLY A 63 -0.27 1.41 5.36
CA GLY A 63 0.24 0.07 5.68
C GLY A 63 1.36 0.09 6.72
N LEU A 64 2.34 0.99 6.56
CA LEU A 64 3.43 1.16 7.53
C LEU A 64 2.91 1.66 8.88
N PHE A 65 2.01 2.65 8.89
CA PHE A 65 1.40 3.14 10.13
C PHE A 65 0.58 2.06 10.84
N LEU A 66 -0.16 1.24 10.10
CA LEU A 66 -0.88 0.11 10.66
C LEU A 66 0.08 -0.92 11.26
N ALA A 67 1.13 -1.32 10.52
CA ALA A 67 2.12 -2.26 11.02
C ALA A 67 2.83 -1.75 12.30
N ALA A 68 3.08 -0.44 12.37
CA ALA A 68 3.65 0.23 13.53
C ALA A 68 2.67 0.38 14.71
N GLY A 69 1.38 0.11 14.51
CA GLY A 69 0.37 0.20 15.56
C GLY A 69 -0.18 1.60 15.80
N LEU A 70 -0.08 2.50 14.81
CA LEU A 70 -0.67 3.84 14.92
C LEU A 70 -2.19 3.70 15.18
N LEU A 71 -2.67 4.33 16.25
CA LEU A 71 -4.05 4.25 16.77
C LEU A 71 -4.49 2.88 17.33
N THR A 72 -3.66 1.83 17.22
CA THR A 72 -3.94 0.48 17.76
C THR A 72 -2.73 -0.09 18.53
N PRO A 73 -2.27 0.55 19.62
CA PRO A 73 -1.01 0.19 20.28
C PRO A 73 -1.09 -1.09 21.13
N LEU A 74 -2.30 -1.50 21.55
CA LEU A 74 -2.51 -2.64 22.45
C LEU A 74 -2.73 -3.98 21.70
N ALA A 75 -2.67 -3.94 20.37
CA ALA A 75 -2.75 -5.13 19.52
C ALA A 75 -1.41 -5.85 19.43
#